data_AF-A0A0Q9A6R7-F1
#
_entry.id   AF-A0A0Q9A6R7-F1
#
_cell.length_a   1.000
_cell.length_b   1.000
_cell.length_c   1.000
_cell.angle_alpha   90.00
_cell.angle_beta   90.00
_cell.angle_gamma   90.00
#
_symmetry.space_group_name_H-M   'P 1'
#
loop_
_entity.id
_entity.type
_entity.pdbx_description
1 polymer ?
#
loop_
_entity_poly.entity_id
_entity_poly.type
_entity_poly.pdbx_seq_one_letter_code
_entity_poly.pdbx_strand_id
1 'polypeptide(L)'
;MNIELIKQDYINNKKLSEKELFFLFENILDTVLKQEKFDNAAEAFYTHRNYSHVRIMILESGFEIPVELESKIEKVFKIESALLKKESKAKMYLGIFLIIFSIGGYVLFQNEFGKTPFFFIVIVFLFGLVLFLRGITDLRKFQR
;
A
#
# COMPACT_ATOMS: atom_id res chain seq x y z
N MET A 1 30.14 -4.56 -3.22
CA MET A 1 29.39 -4.95 -2.00
C MET A 1 28.36 -6.00 -2.38
N ASN A 2 28.17 -7.07 -1.61
CA ASN A 2 27.27 -8.15 -1.99
C ASN A 2 25.83 -7.82 -1.54
N ILE A 3 24.97 -7.48 -2.51
CA ILE A 3 23.59 -7.09 -2.22
C ILE A 3 22.77 -8.21 -1.56
N GLU A 4 23.04 -9.47 -1.90
CA GLU A 4 22.28 -10.60 -1.34
C GLU A 4 22.57 -10.79 0.14
N LEU A 5 23.82 -10.56 0.57
CA LEU A 5 24.17 -10.57 1.99
C LEU A 5 23.46 -9.43 2.74
N ILE A 6 23.41 -8.23 2.17
CA ILE A 6 22.72 -7.08 2.79
C ILE A 6 21.22 -7.34 2.93
N LYS A 7 20.59 -7.93 1.92
CA LYS A 7 19.17 -8.33 1.99
C LYS A 7 18.94 -9.36 3.09
N GLN A 8 19.81 -10.36 3.21
CA GLN A 8 19.72 -11.35 4.28
C GLN A 8 19.90 -10.70 5.65
N ASP A 9 20.85 -9.79 5.79
CA ASP A 9 21.07 -9.06 7.04
C ASP A 9 19.87 -8.19 7.42
N TYR A 10 19.26 -7.51 6.43
CA TYR A 10 17.98 -6.79 6.61
C TYR A 10 16.85 -7.72 7.08
N ILE A 11 16.64 -8.86 6.39
CA ILE A 11 15.57 -9.83 6.72
C ILE A 11 15.76 -10.37 8.14
N ASN A 12 17.01 -10.56 8.57
CA ASN A 12 17.37 -11.03 9.90
C ASN A 12 17.38 -9.92 10.96
N ASN A 13 16.86 -8.71 10.65
CA ASN A 13 16.84 -7.54 11.52
C ASN A 13 18.22 -7.15 12.08
N LYS A 14 19.29 -7.44 11.33
CA LYS A 14 20.62 -6.97 11.72
C LYS A 14 20.72 -5.48 11.42
N LYS A 15 21.51 -4.79 12.24
CA LYS A 15 21.80 -3.37 12.03
C LYS A 15 22.67 -3.23 10.78
N LEU A 16 22.14 -2.57 9.76
CA LEU A 16 22.89 -2.19 8.57
C LEU A 16 23.74 -0.94 8.86
N SER A 17 24.92 -0.88 8.26
CA SER A 17 25.66 0.36 8.14
C SER A 17 24.98 1.32 7.15
N GLU A 18 25.31 2.60 7.24
CA GLU A 18 24.80 3.64 6.33
C GLU A 18 25.02 3.29 4.86
N LYS A 19 26.23 2.86 4.50
CA LYS A 19 26.57 2.45 3.12
C LYS A 19 25.74 1.27 2.66
N GLU A 20 25.50 0.30 3.53
CA GLU A 20 24.66 -0.88 3.21
C GLU A 20 23.20 -0.48 3.04
N LEU A 21 22.69 0.41 3.88
CA LEU A 21 21.32 0.91 3.79
C LEU A 21 21.08 1.71 2.51
N PHE A 22 22.01 2.60 2.15
CA PHE A 22 21.93 3.35 0.89
C PHE A 22 22.05 2.45 -0.34
N PHE A 23 22.97 1.49 -0.33
CA PHE A 23 23.11 0.55 -1.43
C PHE A 23 21.88 -0.35 -1.57
N LEU A 24 21.27 -0.75 -0.45
CA LEU A 24 20.01 -1.48 -0.45
C LEU A 24 18.87 -0.64 -1.03
N PHE A 25 18.79 0.63 -0.63
CA PHE A 25 17.77 1.55 -1.13
C PHE A 25 17.91 1.82 -2.62
N GLU A 26 19.12 2.13 -3.08
CA GLU A 26 19.43 2.28 -4.50
C GLU A 26 19.04 1.02 -5.29
N ASN A 27 19.40 -0.16 -4.77
CA ASN A 27 19.06 -1.42 -5.42
C ASN A 27 17.53 -1.67 -5.50
N ILE A 28 16.77 -1.26 -4.47
CA ILE A 28 15.30 -1.27 -4.51
C ILE A 28 14.81 -0.34 -5.61
N LEU A 29 15.29 0.90 -5.66
CA LEU A 29 14.89 1.87 -6.67
C LEU A 29 15.14 1.35 -8.09
N ASP A 30 16.35 0.86 -8.35
CA ASP A 30 16.74 0.32 -9.66
C ASP A 30 15.89 -0.87 -10.07
N THR A 31 15.60 -1.76 -9.13
CA THR A 31 14.77 -2.94 -9.41
C THR A 31 13.33 -2.55 -9.72
N VAL A 32 12.74 -1.65 -8.94
CA VAL A 32 11.37 -1.16 -9.17
C VAL A 32 11.28 -0.39 -10.49
N LEU A 33 12.29 0.42 -10.83
CA LEU A 33 12.33 1.12 -12.13
C LEU A 33 12.44 0.14 -13.30
N LYS A 34 13.27 -0.90 -13.17
CA LYS A 34 13.41 -1.92 -14.22
C LYS A 34 12.11 -2.70 -14.44
N GLN A 35 11.34 -2.95 -13.38
CA GLN A 35 10.09 -3.71 -13.45
C GLN A 35 8.86 -2.84 -13.72
N GLU A 36 8.98 -1.52 -13.58
CA GLU A 36 7.89 -0.53 -13.60
C GLU A 36 6.77 -0.80 -12.57
N LYS A 37 7.07 -1.60 -11.53
CA LYS A 37 6.15 -1.97 -10.45
C LYS A 37 6.92 -2.52 -9.25
N PHE A 38 6.25 -2.65 -8.11
CA PHE A 38 6.74 -3.43 -6.99
C PHE A 38 6.48 -4.92 -7.21
N ASP A 39 7.45 -5.76 -6.86
CA ASP A 39 7.31 -7.21 -6.88
C ASP A 39 6.65 -7.67 -5.57
N ASN A 40 5.37 -8.04 -5.65
CA ASN A 40 4.59 -8.47 -4.51
C ASN A 40 4.33 -9.98 -4.52
N ALA A 41 5.18 -10.78 -5.18
CA ALA A 41 5.13 -12.24 -5.06
C ALA A 41 5.48 -12.69 -3.63
N ALA A 42 5.02 -13.88 -3.22
CA ALA A 42 5.10 -14.37 -1.84
C ALA A 42 6.54 -14.41 -1.25
N GLU A 43 7.55 -14.58 -2.09
CA GLU A 43 8.97 -14.68 -1.69
C GLU A 43 9.81 -13.48 -2.18
N ALA A 44 9.17 -12.45 -2.74
CA ALA A 44 9.89 -11.32 -3.29
C ALA A 44 10.42 -10.38 -2.19
N PHE A 45 11.66 -9.92 -2.36
CA PHE A 45 12.23 -8.88 -1.50
C PHE A 45 11.70 -7.48 -1.87
N TYR A 46 11.50 -7.20 -3.16
CA TYR A 46 11.25 -5.86 -3.68
C TYR A 46 9.76 -5.45 -3.62
N THR A 47 9.17 -5.60 -2.44
CA THR A 47 7.78 -5.23 -2.15
C THR A 47 7.65 -3.76 -1.78
N HIS A 48 6.45 -3.19 -1.93
CA HIS A 48 6.16 -1.83 -1.46
C HIS A 48 6.39 -1.67 0.05
N ARG A 49 6.13 -2.73 0.83
CA ARG A 49 6.35 -2.76 2.28
C ARG A 49 7.84 -2.60 2.63
N ASN A 50 8.71 -3.39 2.00
CA ASN A 50 10.15 -3.32 2.27
C ASN A 50 10.73 -1.98 1.82
N TYR A 51 10.31 -1.47 0.65
CA TYR A 51 10.65 -0.12 0.23
C TYR A 51 10.25 0.94 1.27
N SER A 52 9.01 0.89 1.77
CA SER A 52 8.53 1.86 2.77
C SER A 52 9.34 1.80 4.06
N HIS A 53 9.68 0.60 4.55
CA HIS A 53 10.52 0.43 5.74
C HIS A 53 11.94 0.97 5.52
N VAL A 54 12.60 0.59 4.43
CA VAL A 54 13.95 1.08 4.12
C VAL A 54 13.97 2.61 3.95
N ARG A 55 12.96 3.17 3.28
CA ARG A 55 12.82 4.64 3.13
C ARG A 55 12.70 5.33 4.50
N ILE A 56 11.86 4.80 5.39
CA ILE A 56 11.69 5.34 6.74
C ILE A 56 13.01 5.27 7.51
N MET A 57 13.71 4.13 7.46
CA MET A 57 15.02 3.99 8.12
C MET A 57 16.01 5.07 7.67
N ILE A 58 16.08 5.36 6.36
CA ILE A 58 16.95 6.41 5.81
C ILE A 58 16.53 7.81 6.29
N LEU A 59 15.24 8.11 6.28
CA LEU A 59 14.72 9.41 6.72
C LEU A 59 14.92 9.64 8.23
N GLU A 60 14.68 8.61 9.05
CA GLU A 60 14.85 8.67 10.50
C GLU A 60 16.31 8.79 10.92
N SER A 61 17.24 8.25 10.13
CA SER A 61 18.67 8.42 10.37
C SER A 61 19.20 9.83 10.06
N GLY A 62 18.39 10.70 9.45
CA GLY A 62 18.77 12.07 9.14
C GLY A 62 19.85 12.20 8.06
N PHE A 63 20.03 11.17 7.23
CA PHE A 63 21.01 11.21 6.15
C PHE A 63 20.52 12.09 5.00
N GLU A 64 21.44 12.88 4.43
CA GLU A 64 21.19 13.57 3.17
C GLU A 64 21.14 12.53 2.05
N ILE A 65 20.06 12.55 1.28
CA ILE A 65 19.90 11.67 0.12
C ILE A 65 20.85 12.17 -0.98
N PRO A 66 21.71 11.31 -1.55
CA PRO A 66 22.56 11.70 -2.68
C PRO A 66 21.72 12.19 -3.86
N VAL A 67 22.16 13.28 -4.50
CA VAL A 67 21.47 13.93 -5.63
C VAL A 67 21.23 12.93 -6.78
N GLU A 68 22.12 11.96 -6.95
CA GLU A 68 22.02 10.91 -7.97
C GLU A 68 20.76 10.04 -7.78
N LEU A 69 20.29 9.87 -6.54
CA LEU A 69 19.11 9.06 -6.22
C LEU A 69 17.82 9.86 -6.33
N GLU A 70 17.84 11.19 -6.24
CA GLU A 70 16.63 12.04 -6.31
C GLU A 70 15.80 11.75 -7.57
N SER A 71 16.48 11.66 -8.72
CA SER A 71 15.82 11.36 -10.00
C SER A 71 15.18 9.96 -10.03
N LYS A 72 15.78 8.97 -9.37
CA LYS A 72 15.24 7.61 -9.24
C LYS A 72 14.04 7.61 -8.31
N ILE A 73 14.14 8.31 -7.18
CA ILE A 73 13.08 8.46 -6.18
C ILE A 73 11.85 9.11 -6.81
N GLU A 74 12.00 10.18 -7.59
CA GLU A 74 10.85 10.84 -8.24
C GLU A 74 10.11 9.90 -9.19
N LYS A 75 10.85 9.08 -9.95
CA LYS A 75 10.26 8.08 -10.84
C LYS A 75 9.57 6.95 -10.07
N VAL A 76 10.20 6.43 -9.02
CA VAL A 76 9.60 5.40 -8.15
C VAL A 76 8.38 5.94 -7.41
N PHE A 77 8.37 7.21 -7.03
CA PHE A 77 7.22 7.88 -6.43
C PHE A 77 5.99 7.87 -7.35
N LYS A 78 6.18 7.98 -8.67
CA LYS A 78 5.09 7.83 -9.66
C LYS A 78 4.52 6.42 -9.66
N ILE A 79 5.37 5.39 -9.56
CA ILE A 79 4.97 3.98 -9.46
C ILE A 79 4.21 3.72 -8.15
N GLU A 80 4.75 4.21 -7.02
CA GLU A 80 4.10 4.16 -5.70
C GLU A 80 2.74 4.84 -5.71
N SER A 81 2.66 6.07 -6.25
CA SER A 81 1.41 6.81 -6.37
C SER A 81 0.37 6.07 -7.22
N ALA A 82 0.80 5.43 -8.32
CA ALA A 82 -0.10 4.63 -9.14
C ALA A 82 -0.65 3.41 -8.39
N LEU A 83 0.19 2.72 -7.60
CA LEU A 83 -0.22 1.61 -6.74
C LEU A 83 -1.25 2.07 -5.70
N LEU A 84 -0.95 3.14 -4.95
CA LEU A 84 -1.83 3.66 -3.90
C LEU A 84 -3.16 4.20 -4.47
N LYS A 85 -3.15 4.78 -5.67
CA LYS A 85 -4.38 5.15 -6.41
C LYS A 85 -5.24 3.92 -6.73
N LYS A 86 -4.64 2.80 -7.17
CA LYS A 86 -5.37 1.55 -7.44
C LYS A 86 -5.99 0.99 -6.16
N GLU A 87 -5.25 0.95 -5.06
CA GLU A 87 -5.77 0.49 -3.76
C GLU A 87 -6.94 1.37 -3.27
N SER A 88 -6.81 2.69 -3.41
CA SER A 88 -7.86 3.64 -3.04
C SER A 88 -9.15 3.39 -3.84
N LYS A 89 -9.02 3.16 -5.16
CA LYS A 89 -10.17 2.79 -6.01
C LYS A 89 -10.79 1.45 -5.59
N ALA A 90 -9.96 0.44 -5.28
CA ALA A 90 -10.46 -0.86 -4.81
C ALA A 90 -11.27 -0.72 -3.51
N LYS A 91 -10.80 0.07 -2.53
CA LYS A 91 -11.55 0.40 -1.31
C LYS A 91 -12.88 1.07 -1.62
N MET A 92 -12.90 2.01 -2.57
CA MET A 92 -14.14 2.68 -3.00
C MET A 92 -15.15 1.69 -3.58
N TYR A 93 -14.72 0.84 -4.53
CA TYR A 93 -15.59 -0.14 -5.16
C TYR A 93 -16.12 -1.18 -4.16
N LEU A 94 -15.27 -1.67 -3.26
CA LEU A 94 -15.70 -2.57 -2.19
C LEU A 94 -16.71 -1.88 -1.26
N GLY A 95 -16.49 -0.62 -0.91
CA GLY A 95 -17.43 0.17 -0.11
C GLY A 95 -18.80 0.31 -0.77
N ILE A 96 -18.82 0.65 -2.06
CA ILE A 96 -20.06 0.73 -2.86
C ILE A 96 -20.77 -0.63 -2.90
N PHE A 97 -20.03 -1.71 -3.15
CA PHE A 97 -20.58 -3.05 -3.18
C PHE A 97 -21.27 -3.42 -1.85
N LEU A 98 -20.62 -3.16 -0.72
CA LEU A 98 -21.18 -3.45 0.60
C LEU A 98 -22.44 -2.62 0.90
N ILE A 99 -22.47 -1.36 0.48
CA ILE A 99 -23.66 -0.50 0.60
C ILE A 99 -24.83 -1.09 -0.20
N ILE A 100 -24.60 -1.42 -1.48
CA ILE A 100 -25.62 -2.01 -2.36
C ILE A 100 -26.11 -3.34 -1.79
N PHE A 101 -25.17 -4.20 -1.35
CA PHE A 101 -25.48 -5.50 -0.75
C PHE A 101 -26.32 -5.35 0.52
N SER A 102 -26.03 -4.36 1.36
CA SER A 102 -26.80 -4.09 2.58
C SER A 102 -28.23 -3.65 2.27
N ILE A 103 -28.41 -2.77 1.27
CA ILE A 103 -29.74 -2.32 0.83
C ILE A 103 -30.53 -3.48 0.22
N GLY A 104 -29.93 -4.26 -0.68
CA GLY A 104 -30.58 -5.42 -1.28
C GLY A 104 -30.94 -6.49 -0.24
N GLY A 105 -30.03 -6.77 0.69
CA GLY A 105 -30.27 -7.68 1.81
C GLY A 105 -31.45 -7.22 2.68
N TYR A 106 -31.52 -5.93 3.02
CA TYR A 106 -32.64 -5.38 3.78
C TYR A 106 -33.99 -5.66 3.10
N VAL A 107 -34.10 -5.39 1.80
CA VAL A 107 -35.33 -5.61 1.01
C VAL A 107 -35.71 -7.08 0.97
N LEU A 108 -34.75 -7.98 0.73
CA LEU A 108 -35.01 -9.43 0.65
C LEU A 108 -35.45 -10.01 1.99
N PHE A 109 -34.75 -9.68 3.08
CA PHE A 109 -35.07 -10.19 4.41
C PHE A 109 -36.37 -9.62 4.98
N GLN A 110 -36.74 -8.40 4.61
CA GLN A 110 -38.02 -7.81 4.99
C GLN A 110 -39.20 -8.51 4.28
N ASN A 111 -39.03 -8.91 3.02
CA ASN A 111 -40.12 -9.45 2.20
C ASN A 111 -40.29 -10.97 2.33
N GLU A 112 -39.21 -11.76 2.46
CA GLU A 112 -39.30 -13.23 2.40
C GLU A 112 -39.16 -13.94 3.76
N PHE A 113 -38.39 -13.39 4.70
CA PHE A 113 -37.94 -14.14 5.88
C PHE A 113 -38.58 -13.68 7.20
N GLY A 114 -39.35 -12.59 7.22
CA GLY A 114 -40.11 -12.08 8.37
C GLY A 114 -39.27 -11.64 9.59
N LYS A 115 -37.97 -11.92 9.61
CA LYS A 115 -36.99 -11.48 10.61
C LYS A 115 -35.73 -10.96 9.91
N THR A 116 -35.65 -9.64 9.81
CA THR A 116 -34.49 -8.97 9.24
C THR A 116 -33.34 -8.91 10.25
N PRO A 117 -32.13 -9.39 9.91
CA PRO A 117 -30.95 -9.24 10.77
C PRO A 117 -30.44 -7.78 10.73
N PHE A 118 -31.25 -6.88 11.30
CA PHE A 118 -31.11 -5.43 11.16
C PHE A 118 -29.73 -4.93 11.58
N PHE A 119 -29.24 -5.35 12.75
CA PHE A 119 -27.93 -4.93 13.25
C PHE A 119 -26.79 -5.36 12.31
N PHE A 120 -26.85 -6.57 11.75
CA PHE A 120 -25.85 -7.03 10.79
C PHE A 120 -25.84 -6.15 9.53
N ILE A 121 -27.02 -5.89 8.96
CA ILE A 121 -27.17 -5.05 7.77
C ILE A 121 -26.66 -3.62 8.02
N VAL A 122 -26.99 -3.03 9.16
CA VAL A 122 -26.52 -1.68 9.53
C VAL A 122 -24.99 -1.65 9.68
N ILE A 123 -24.40 -2.67 10.31
CA ILE A 123 -22.93 -2.77 10.46
C ILE A 123 -22.25 -2.87 9.08
N VAL A 124 -22.75 -3.73 8.20
CA VAL A 124 -22.19 -3.89 6.84
C VAL A 124 -22.32 -2.59 6.04
N PHE A 125 -23.46 -1.89 6.16
CA PHE A 125 -23.67 -0.60 5.51
C PHE A 125 -22.68 0.45 6.01
N LEU A 126 -22.56 0.61 7.33
CA LEU A 126 -21.62 1.58 7.94
C LEU A 126 -20.18 1.25 7.58
N PHE A 127 -19.81 -0.03 7.58
CA PHE A 127 -18.48 -0.47 7.15
C PHE A 127 -18.22 -0.13 5.67
N GLY A 128 -19.20 -0.38 4.81
CA GLY A 128 -19.15 0.02 3.39
C GLY A 128 -18.97 1.54 3.21
N LEU A 129 -19.72 2.34 3.98
CA LEU A 129 -19.62 3.80 3.97
C LEU A 129 -18.23 4.27 4.42
N VAL A 130 -17.69 3.69 5.49
CA VAL A 130 -16.33 4.00 5.97
C VAL A 130 -15.27 3.67 4.92
N LEU A 131 -15.36 2.51 4.26
CA LEU A 131 -14.42 2.12 3.20
C LEU A 131 -14.51 3.07 2.00
N PHE A 132 -15.72 3.45 1.59
CA PHE A 132 -15.94 4.39 0.51
C PHE A 132 -15.34 5.77 0.80
N LEU A 133 -15.66 6.35 1.97
CA LEU A 133 -15.16 7.67 2.38
C LEU A 133 -13.65 7.70 2.55
N ARG A 134 -13.06 6.63 3.12
CA ARG A 134 -11.60 6.48 3.21
C ARG A 134 -10.97 6.40 1.82
N GLY A 135 -11.55 5.61 0.91
CA GLY A 135 -11.09 5.51 -0.47
C GLY A 135 -11.08 6.86 -1.20
N ILE A 136 -12.14 7.68 -1.03
CA ILE A 136 -12.19 9.05 -1.60
C ILE A 136 -11.09 9.93 -1.00
N THR A 137 -10.95 9.89 0.33
CA THR A 137 -10.00 10.75 1.05
C THR A 137 -8.57 10.40 0.65
N ASP A 138 -8.24 9.12 0.54
CA ASP A 138 -6.94 8.65 0.07
C ASP A 138 -6.71 9.05 -1.39
N LEU A 139 -7.68 8.86 -2.29
CA LEU A 139 -7.55 9.24 -3.70
C LEU A 139 -7.29 10.75 -3.88
N ARG A 140 -7.94 11.58 -3.08
CA ARG A 140 -7.78 13.05 -3.11
C ARG A 140 -6.36 13.50 -2.75
N LYS A 141 -5.65 12.75 -1.89
CA LYS A 141 -4.25 13.06 -1.54
C LYS A 141 -3.30 12.96 -2.73
N PHE A 142 -3.65 12.18 -3.75
CA PHE A 142 -2.80 11.96 -4.93
C PHE A 142 -3.20 12.78 -6.17
N GLN A 143 -4.12 13.75 -6.00
CA GLN A 143 -4.54 14.71 -7.02
C GLN A 143 -4.04 16.14 -6.74
N ARG A 144 -3.45 16.37 -5.56
CA ARG A 144 -2.69 17.58 -5.23
C ARG A 144 -1.21 17.33 -5.49
#